data_AF-A0A350PII7-F1
#
_entry.id   AF-A0A350PII7-F1
#
_cell.length_a   1.000
_cell.length_b   1.000
_cell.length_c   1.000
_cell.angle_alpha   90.00
_cell.angle_beta   90.00
_cell.angle_gamma   90.00
#
_symmetry.space_group_name_H-M   'P 1'
#
loop_
_entity.id
_entity.type
_entity.pdbx_description
1 polymer ?
#
loop_
_entity_poly.entity_id
_entity_poly.type
_entity_poly.pdbx_seq_one_letter_code
_entity_poly.pdbx_strand_id
1 'polypeptide(L)'
;MISTHLAGIIPVANLKTDHDIPTPPYLLPVAPGFTCIQRAVHECALAGCNSIWIVANQDMAPIVRKVIGEWTYDPVHYNNRLAAKGNAVSHYRKEIPIYYTGIRDKDRDRRDSYGWSVLHGIHSVWW
;
A
#
# COMPACT_ATOMS: atom_id res chain seq x y z
N MET A 1 12.00 -1.65 24.87
CA MET A 1 12.05 -0.84 23.63
C MET A 1 10.63 -0.77 23.11
N ILE A 2 9.99 0.40 23.11
CA ILE A 2 8.61 0.54 22.60
C ILE A 2 8.69 0.36 21.08
N SER A 3 8.18 -0.77 20.58
CA SER A 3 8.06 -0.99 19.14
C SER A 3 6.92 -0.12 18.63
N THR A 4 7.24 1.04 18.06
CA THR A 4 6.26 1.89 17.39
C THR A 4 5.73 1.18 16.14
N HIS A 5 4.41 1.07 16.00
CA HIS A 5 3.81 0.51 14.80
C HIS A 5 3.88 1.53 13.65
N LEU A 6 4.65 1.21 12.61
CA LEU A 6 4.79 2.03 11.41
C LEU A 6 3.75 1.58 10.36
N ALA A 7 2.90 2.49 9.90
CA ALA A 7 1.93 2.20 8.83
C ALA A 7 2.27 2.96 7.55
N GLY A 8 2.24 2.28 6.41
CA GLY A 8 2.35 2.90 5.10
C GLY A 8 0.97 3.28 4.58
N ILE A 9 0.77 4.54 4.17
CA ILE A 9 -0.50 5.01 3.59
C ILE A 9 -0.29 5.25 2.10
N ILE A 10 -1.09 4.59 1.26
CA ILE A 10 -1.07 4.71 -0.19
C ILE A 10 -2.42 5.26 -0.65
N PRO A 11 -2.55 6.59 -0.85
CA PRO A 11 -3.77 7.19 -1.38
C PRO A 11 -3.90 6.93 -2.89
N VAL A 12 -5.03 6.37 -3.31
CA VAL A 12 -5.41 6.31 -4.74
C VAL A 12 -6.75 6.96 -5.03
N ALA A 13 -7.60 7.11 -4.00
CA ALA A 13 -8.86 7.82 -4.13
C ALA A 13 -8.61 9.28 -4.53
N ASN A 14 -9.30 9.71 -5.59
CA ASN A 14 -9.23 11.07 -6.14
C ASN A 14 -7.82 11.54 -6.52
N LEU A 15 -6.93 10.59 -6.87
CA LEU A 15 -5.66 10.90 -7.51
C LEU A 15 -5.94 11.50 -8.89
N LYS A 16 -5.55 12.77 -9.06
CA LYS A 16 -5.59 13.49 -10.34
C LYS A 16 -4.15 13.72 -10.81
N THR A 17 -3.90 13.45 -12.08
CA THR A 17 -2.61 13.64 -12.73
C THR A 17 -2.82 14.27 -14.10
N ASP A 18 -1.78 14.86 -14.68
CA ASP A 18 -1.83 15.47 -16.02
C ASP A 18 -1.82 14.44 -17.16
N HIS A 19 -1.77 13.14 -16.84
CA HIS A 19 -1.83 12.06 -17.82
C HIS A 19 -3.24 11.94 -18.43
N ASP A 20 -3.37 12.30 -19.71
CA ASP A 20 -4.61 12.16 -20.49
C ASP A 20 -4.72 10.77 -21.13
N ILE A 21 -4.85 9.74 -20.29
CA ILE A 21 -4.99 8.34 -20.70
C ILE A 21 -6.10 7.64 -19.91
N PRO A 22 -6.79 6.65 -20.51
CA PRO A 22 -7.94 6.01 -19.86
C PRO A 22 -7.54 5.12 -18.67
N THR A 23 -6.28 4.72 -18.58
CA THR A 23 -5.80 3.86 -17.50
C THR A 23 -5.55 4.68 -16.24
N PRO A 24 -6.06 4.27 -15.06
CA PRO A 24 -5.78 4.95 -13.81
C PRO A 24 -4.27 5.11 -13.57
N PRO A 25 -3.78 6.28 -13.11
CA PRO A 25 -2.34 6.57 -13.02
C PRO A 25 -1.55 5.58 -12.15
N TYR A 26 -2.19 5.05 -11.10
CA TYR A 26 -1.57 4.08 -10.19
C TYR A 26 -1.44 2.68 -10.80
N LEU A 27 -2.12 2.37 -11.91
CA LEU A 27 -1.97 1.11 -12.65
C LEU A 27 -0.98 1.21 -13.81
N LEU A 28 -0.39 2.38 -14.05
CA LEU A 28 0.61 2.53 -15.11
C LEU A 28 1.88 1.72 -14.77
N PRO A 29 2.51 1.10 -15.78
CA PRO A 29 3.74 0.36 -15.57
C PRO A 29 4.91 1.31 -15.32
N VAL A 30 5.70 1.01 -14.29
CA VAL A 30 7.03 1.63 -14.06
C VAL A 30 8.17 0.74 -14.57
N ALA A 31 7.91 -0.56 -14.68
CA ALA A 31 8.79 -1.56 -15.28
C ALA A 31 7.93 -2.73 -15.84
N PRO A 32 8.50 -3.65 -16.64
CA PRO A 32 7.76 -4.79 -17.15
C PRO A 32 7.11 -5.60 -16.03
N GLY A 33 5.78 -5.71 -16.04
CA GLY A 33 5.00 -6.44 -15.02
C GLY A 33 4.94 -5.76 -13.65
N PHE A 34 5.36 -4.49 -13.53
CA PHE A 34 5.43 -3.77 -12.25
C PHE A 34 4.82 -2.37 -12.38
N THR A 35 3.72 -2.14 -11.67
CA THR A 35 2.91 -0.91 -11.74
C THR A 35 3.30 0.11 -10.67
N CYS A 36 2.87 1.37 -10.84
CA CYS A 36 3.06 2.44 -9.85
C CYS A 36 2.58 2.04 -8.45
N ILE A 37 1.43 1.37 -8.34
CA ILE A 37 0.90 0.92 -7.04
C ILE A 37 1.71 -0.22 -6.44
N GLN A 38 2.19 -1.17 -7.25
CA GLN A 38 3.07 -2.23 -6.77
C GLN A 38 4.41 -1.66 -6.28
N ARG A 39 4.93 -0.63 -6.96
CA ARG A 39 6.09 0.13 -6.52
C ARG A 39 5.86 0.80 -5.17
N ALA A 40 4.73 1.49 -4.99
CA ALA A 40 4.40 2.14 -3.72
C ALA A 40 4.30 1.13 -2.57
N VAL A 41 3.66 -0.02 -2.78
CA VAL A 41 3.59 -1.12 -1.80
C VAL A 41 4.99 -1.65 -1.47
N HIS A 42 5.83 -1.85 -2.49
CA HIS A 42 7.22 -2.30 -2.30
C HIS A 42 8.06 -1.28 -1.52
N GLU A 43 7.91 0.01 -1.78
CA GLU A 43 8.59 1.09 -1.04
C GLU A 43 8.12 1.14 0.43
N CYS A 44 6.83 0.96 0.72
CA CYS A 44 6.35 0.82 2.10
C CYS A 44 6.93 -0.42 2.80
N ALA A 45 7.02 -1.55 2.09
CA ALA A 45 7.64 -2.75 2.64
C ALA A 45 9.13 -2.55 2.93
N LEU A 46 9.88 -1.92 2.00
CA LEU A 46 11.28 -1.55 2.17
C LEU A 46 11.51 -0.59 3.34
N ALA A 47 10.58 0.34 3.57
CA ALA A 47 10.62 1.27 4.70
C ALA A 47 10.39 0.58 6.06
N GLY A 48 10.04 -0.71 6.08
CA GLY A 48 9.83 -1.48 7.30
C GLY A 48 8.44 -1.31 7.92
N CYS A 49 7.44 -0.90 7.14
CA CYS A 49 6.06 -0.78 7.62
C CYS A 49 5.56 -2.11 8.22
N ASN A 50 4.82 -2.01 9.32
CA ASN A 50 4.14 -3.12 9.97
C ASN A 50 2.79 -3.44 9.30
N SER A 51 2.15 -2.46 8.69
CA SER A 51 0.96 -2.63 7.85
C SER A 51 0.94 -1.59 6.73
N ILE A 52 0.25 -1.89 5.64
CA ILE A 52 0.07 -0.99 4.50
C ILE A 52 -1.43 -0.77 4.30
N TRP A 53 -1.82 0.47 4.10
CA TRP A 53 -3.21 0.88 3.94
C TRP A 53 -3.38 1.60 2.62
N ILE A 54 -4.12 0.98 1.72
CA ILE A 54 -4.44 1.54 0.41
C ILE A 54 -5.81 2.21 0.51
N VAL A 55 -5.84 3.53 0.26
CA VAL A 55 -7.07 4.31 0.30
C VAL A 55 -7.69 4.33 -1.08
N ALA A 56 -8.58 3.38 -1.35
CA ALA A 56 -9.30 3.18 -2.60
C ALA A 56 -10.81 3.17 -2.35
N ASN A 57 -11.56 3.94 -3.14
CA ASN A 57 -13.02 3.90 -3.09
C ASN A 57 -13.55 2.51 -3.46
N GLN A 58 -14.76 2.17 -2.99
CA GLN A 58 -15.34 0.83 -3.13
C GLN A 58 -15.39 0.31 -4.57
N ASP A 59 -15.55 1.23 -5.51
CA ASP A 59 -15.56 1.03 -6.95
C ASP A 59 -14.19 0.58 -7.50
N MET A 60 -13.09 1.14 -7.00
CA MET A 60 -11.72 0.82 -7.47
C MET A 60 -11.01 -0.23 -6.62
N ALA A 61 -11.39 -0.40 -5.35
CA ALA A 61 -10.75 -1.31 -4.42
C ALA A 61 -10.64 -2.78 -4.92
N PRO A 62 -11.65 -3.37 -5.61
CA PRO A 62 -11.54 -4.73 -6.14
C PRO A 62 -10.45 -4.89 -7.20
N ILE A 63 -10.30 -3.89 -8.08
CA ILE A 63 -9.27 -3.90 -9.13
C ILE A 63 -7.89 -3.80 -8.50
N VAL A 64 -7.71 -2.88 -7.54
CA VAL A 64 -6.43 -2.74 -6.85
C VAL A 64 -6.09 -4.00 -6.05
N ARG A 65 -7.07 -4.58 -5.35
CA ARG A 65 -6.88 -5.83 -4.61
C ARG A 65 -6.46 -6.99 -5.51
N LYS A 66 -7.00 -7.07 -6.73
CA LYS A 66 -6.59 -8.08 -7.71
C LYS A 66 -5.12 -7.92 -8.17
N VAL A 67 -4.63 -6.68 -8.25
CA VAL A 67 -3.26 -6.36 -8.69
C VAL A 67 -2.24 -6.53 -7.56
N ILE A 68 -2.61 -6.19 -6.33
CA ILE A 68 -1.70 -6.16 -5.17
C ILE A 68 -1.81 -7.40 -4.28
N GLY A 69 -3.01 -7.90 -4.02
CA GLY A 69 -3.26 -8.94 -3.01
C GLY A 69 -3.52 -8.37 -1.61
N GLU A 70 -3.43 -9.20 -0.58
CA GLU A 70 -3.82 -8.85 0.80
C GLU A 70 -2.63 -8.75 1.76
N TRP A 71 -1.43 -9.11 1.30
CA TRP A 71 -0.21 -9.09 2.08
C TRP A 71 1.00 -9.05 1.15
N THR A 72 2.16 -8.66 1.69
CA THR A 72 3.45 -8.74 0.99
C THR A 72 4.57 -9.12 1.95
N TYR A 73 5.69 -9.63 1.44
CA TYR A 73 6.88 -9.89 2.24
C TYR A 73 7.75 -8.64 2.35
N ASP A 74 8.39 -8.47 3.50
CA ASP A 74 9.47 -7.49 3.65
C ASP A 74 10.68 -7.89 2.78
N PRO A 75 11.04 -7.09 1.76
CA PRO A 75 12.12 -7.40 0.82
C PRO A 75 13.51 -7.36 1.47
N VAL A 76 13.71 -6.58 2.54
CA VAL A 76 15.01 -6.49 3.24
C VAL A 76 15.30 -7.80 3.95
N HIS A 77 14.30 -8.35 4.65
CA HIS A 77 14.44 -9.61 5.35
C HIS A 77 14.47 -10.81 4.38
N TYR A 78 13.78 -10.70 3.23
CA TYR A 78 13.78 -11.71 2.19
C TYR A 78 15.14 -11.89 1.51
N ASN A 79 15.85 -10.79 1.21
CA ASN A 79 17.12 -10.82 0.47
C ASN A 79 18.37 -11.06 1.35
N ASN A 80 18.20 -11.27 2.65
CA ASN A 80 19.31 -11.41 3.56
C ASN A 80 19.91 -12.84 3.50
N ARG A 81 20.79 -13.06 2.52
CA ARG A 81 21.45 -14.35 2.19
C ARG A 81 22.18 -15.01 3.38
N LEU A 82 22.61 -14.23 4.37
CA LEU A 82 23.27 -14.71 5.58
C LEU A 82 22.28 -15.31 6.59
N ALA A 83 21.07 -14.74 6.72
CA ALA A 83 20.00 -15.30 7.55
C ALA A 83 19.35 -16.54 6.92
N ALA A 84 19.37 -16.63 5.58
CA ALA A 84 18.83 -17.76 4.82
C ALA A 84 19.66 -19.08 4.94
N LYS A 85 20.87 -19.05 5.51
CA LYS A 85 21.77 -20.21 5.63
C LYS A 85 21.62 -21.03 6.93
N GLY A 86 20.72 -20.66 7.85
CA GLY A 86 20.46 -21.39 9.09
C GLY A 86 19.02 -21.88 9.22
N ASN A 87 18.75 -22.80 10.14
CA ASN A 87 17.42 -23.36 10.47
C ASN A 87 16.37 -22.33 10.98
N ALA A 88 16.66 -21.03 10.89
CA ALA A 88 15.82 -19.92 11.37
C ALA A 88 15.09 -19.16 10.22
N VAL A 89 15.03 -19.73 9.01
CA VAL A 89 14.44 -19.09 7.82
C VAL A 89 12.97 -18.69 8.03
N SER A 90 12.20 -19.43 8.82
CA SER A 90 10.77 -19.13 9.06
C SER A 90 10.56 -17.88 9.92
N HIS A 91 11.47 -17.56 10.83
CA HIS A 91 11.35 -16.42 11.75
C HIS A 91 11.75 -15.08 11.13
N TYR A 92 12.42 -15.10 9.98
CA TYR A 92 12.87 -13.88 9.28
C TYR A 92 11.84 -13.36 8.27
N ARG A 93 10.89 -14.17 7.82
CA ARG A 93 9.88 -13.73 6.85
C ARG A 93 8.76 -12.99 7.56
N LYS A 94 8.89 -11.66 7.61
CA LYS A 94 7.84 -10.77 8.11
C LYS A 94 6.82 -10.54 7.00
N GLU A 95 5.61 -11.04 7.21
CA GLU A 95 4.45 -10.72 6.39
C GLU A 95 3.90 -9.36 6.81
N ILE A 96 3.67 -8.49 5.83
CA ILE A 96 3.10 -7.16 6.01
C ILE A 96 1.68 -7.20 5.45
N PRO A 97 0.64 -7.11 6.30
CA PRO A 97 -0.75 -7.09 5.84
C PRO A 97 -1.06 -5.79 5.08
N ILE A 98 -1.90 -5.93 4.04
CA ILE A 98 -2.37 -4.83 3.19
C ILE A 98 -3.88 -4.68 3.36
N TYR A 99 -4.29 -3.53 3.87
CA TYR A 99 -5.69 -3.17 4.10
C TYR A 99 -6.18 -2.20 3.03
N TYR A 100 -7.47 -2.30 2.71
CA TYR A 100 -8.15 -1.46 1.73
C TYR A 100 -9.24 -0.67 2.42
N THR A 101 -9.15 0.65 2.38
CA THR A 101 -10.13 1.56 2.99
C THR A 101 -10.62 2.56 1.94
N GLY A 102 -11.89 2.93 1.99
CA GLY A 102 -12.47 3.93 1.09
C GLY A 102 -12.75 5.24 1.82
N ILE A 103 -12.77 6.36 1.10
CA ILE A 103 -13.25 7.62 1.68
C ILE A 103 -14.71 7.43 2.10
N ARG A 104 -15.06 7.86 3.32
CA ARG A 104 -16.43 7.85 3.84
C ARG A 104 -17.39 8.54 2.87
N ASP A 105 -18.57 7.94 2.67
CA ASP A 105 -19.60 8.47 1.76
C ASP A 105 -20.05 9.89 2.13
N LYS A 106 -19.99 10.26 3.41
CA LYS A 106 -20.28 11.62 3.88
C LYS A 106 -19.31 12.68 3.33
N ASP A 107 -18.07 12.30 3.08
CA ASP A 107 -16.99 13.21 2.67
C ASP A 107 -16.75 13.17 1.15
N ARG A 108 -17.25 12.13 0.47
CA ARG A 108 -17.20 11.97 -0.99
C ARG A 108 -17.88 13.15 -1.69
N ASP A 109 -17.28 13.62 -2.78
CA ASP A 109 -17.71 14.77 -3.59
C ASP A 109 -17.85 16.10 -2.80
N ARG A 110 -17.24 16.20 -1.61
CA ARG A 110 -17.28 17.40 -0.75
C ARG A 110 -15.90 17.80 -0.25
N ARG A 111 -15.23 16.89 0.45
CA ARG A 111 -13.92 17.11 1.08
C ARG A 111 -12.91 16.07 0.64
N ASP A 112 -13.13 15.41 -0.49
CA ASP A 112 -12.43 14.21 -0.92
C ASP A 112 -11.21 14.51 -1.82
N SER A 113 -10.45 15.55 -1.49
CA SER A 113 -9.20 15.82 -2.20
C SER A 113 -8.19 14.66 -2.03
N TYR A 114 -7.17 14.60 -2.89
CA TYR A 114 -6.06 13.65 -2.73
C TYR A 114 -5.40 13.75 -1.34
N GLY A 115 -5.25 14.97 -0.81
CA GLY A 115 -4.76 15.18 0.56
C GLY A 115 -5.70 14.62 1.63
N TRP A 116 -7.02 14.72 1.43
CA TRP A 116 -7.99 14.10 2.33
C TRP A 116 -7.92 12.58 2.32
N SER A 117 -7.62 11.98 1.16
CA SER A 117 -7.38 10.54 1.05
C SER A 117 -6.26 10.09 2.01
N VAL A 118 -5.16 10.85 2.10
CA VAL A 118 -4.06 10.60 3.04
C VAL A 118 -4.55 10.69 4.49
N LEU A 119 -5.22 11.79 4.86
CA LEU A 119 -5.71 11.99 6.23
C LEU A 119 -6.70 10.90 6.65
N HIS A 120 -7.58 10.49 5.73
CA HIS A 120 -8.53 9.42 5.96
C HIS A 120 -7.82 8.08 6.15
N GLY A 121 -6.80 7.79 5.35
CA GLY A 121 -5.94 6.62 5.53
C GLY A 121 -5.30 6.59 6.91
N ILE A 122 -4.67 7.69 7.34
CA ILE A 122 -4.09 7.82 8.69
C ILE A 122 -5.14 7.56 9.77
N HIS A 123 -6.33 8.15 9.64
CA HIS A 123 -7.42 7.91 10.57
C HIS A 123 -7.86 6.43 10.60
N SER A 124 -7.91 5.75 9.45
CA SER A 124 -8.27 4.32 9.38
C SER A 124 -7.28 3.41 10.09
N VAL A 125 -5.99 3.76 10.16
CA VAL A 125 -4.98 2.94 10.87
C VAL A 125 -5.12 2.99 12.38
N TRP A 126 -5.56 4.15 12.89
CA TRP A 126 -5.56 4.42 14.32
C TRP A 126 -6.69 3.70 15.07
N TRP A 127 -7.75 3.30 14.35
CA TRP A 127 -8.92 2.59 14.87
C TRP A 127 -8.85 1.11 14.53
#